data_AF-A0A839Z1I6-F1
#
_entry.id   AF-A0A839Z1I6-F1
#
_cell.length_a   1.000
_cell.length_b   1.000
_cell.length_c   1.000
_cell.angle_alpha   90.00
_cell.angle_beta   90.00
_cell.angle_gamma   90.00
#
_symmetry.space_group_name_H-M   'P 1'
#
loop_
_entity.id
_entity.type
_entity.pdbx_description
1 polymer ?
#
loop_
_entity_poly.entity_id
_entity_poly.type
_entity_poly.pdbx_seq_one_letter_code
_entity_poly.pdbx_strand_id
1 'polypeptide(L)'
;MAPALFWTLLIIVALYAMVRGNGEQKLAATACVLAAILTVALVSPLSERYGRVEVGVALVDMALLAVFVGIALRSQRFWPLWIAGLHLTASLSHLMKASRLDLLPQAYAAAEKFWSYPILLIIAVAVWRFRKRIGESLESDLSTV
;
A
#
# COMPACT_ATOMS: atom_id res chain seq x y z
N MET A 1 0.21 -14.41 -11.71
CA MET A 1 -0.89 -13.95 -10.82
C MET A 1 -1.65 -12.86 -11.56
N ALA A 2 -2.98 -12.95 -11.65
CA ALA A 2 -3.78 -12.14 -12.57
C ALA A 2 -3.77 -10.64 -12.16
N PRO A 3 -3.22 -9.73 -13.00
CA PRO A 3 -3.19 -8.29 -12.70
C PRO A 3 -4.56 -7.71 -12.33
N ALA A 4 -5.63 -8.26 -12.92
CA ALA A 4 -7.00 -7.86 -12.66
C ALA A 4 -7.42 -7.96 -11.18
N LEU A 5 -6.98 -9.01 -10.45
CA LEU A 5 -7.37 -9.18 -9.05
C LEU A 5 -6.84 -8.05 -8.17
N PHE A 6 -5.57 -7.67 -8.36
CA PHE A 6 -4.96 -6.57 -7.63
C PHE A 6 -5.70 -5.25 -7.87
N TRP A 7 -5.97 -4.92 -9.13
CA TRP A 7 -6.69 -3.69 -9.48
C TRP A 7 -8.10 -3.66 -8.90
N THR A 8 -8.83 -4.78 -8.98
CA THR A 8 -10.17 -4.89 -8.39
C THR A 8 -10.13 -4.65 -6.88
N LEU A 9 -9.20 -5.31 -6.16
CA LEU A 9 -9.05 -5.11 -4.72
C LEU A 9 -8.65 -3.67 -4.38
N LEU A 10 -7.71 -3.09 -5.13
CA LEU A 10 -7.27 -1.71 -4.94
C LEU A 10 -8.44 -0.74 -5.08
N ILE A 11 -9.26 -0.88 -6.13
CA ILE A 11 -10.44 -0.03 -6.36
C ILE A 11 -11.45 -0.20 -5.23
N ILE A 12 -11.76 -1.45 -4.85
CA ILE A 12 -12.72 -1.71 -3.77
C ILE A 12 -12.26 -1.07 -2.46
N VAL A 13 -10.99 -1.29 -2.07
CA VAL A 13 -10.44 -0.74 -0.82
C VAL A 13 -10.36 0.78 -0.89
N ALA A 14 -9.97 1.35 -2.04
CA ALA A 14 -9.93 2.79 -2.22
C ALA A 14 -11.31 3.43 -2.08
N LEU A 15 -12.32 2.91 -2.79
CA LEU A 15 -13.70 3.38 -2.66
C LEU A 15 -14.21 3.24 -1.22
N TYR A 16 -13.94 2.10 -0.57
CA TYR A 16 -14.33 1.88 0.81
C TYR A 16 -13.70 2.91 1.77
N ALA A 17 -12.40 3.18 1.62
CA ALA A 17 -11.70 4.19 2.41
C ALA A 17 -12.19 5.62 2.12
N MET A 18 -12.50 5.95 0.86
CA MET A 18 -13.03 7.26 0.49
C MET A 18 -14.41 7.54 1.10
N VAL A 19 -15.30 6.54 1.10
CA VAL A 19 -16.67 6.68 1.59
C VAL A 19 -16.74 6.58 3.11
N ARG A 20 -15.94 5.70 3.74
CA ARG A 20 -16.11 5.35 5.17
C ARG A 20 -14.90 5.65 6.04
N GLY A 21 -13.75 5.98 5.46
CA GLY A 21 -12.50 6.16 6.20
C GLY A 21 -12.29 7.57 6.75
N ASN A 22 -11.30 7.70 7.64
CA ASN A 22 -10.79 8.98 8.11
C ASN A 22 -9.71 9.55 7.15
N GLY A 23 -9.19 10.74 7.44
CA GLY A 23 -8.16 11.39 6.60
C GLY A 23 -6.91 10.54 6.36
N GLU A 24 -6.42 9.82 7.38
CA GLU A 24 -5.25 8.94 7.27
C GLU A 24 -5.51 7.74 6.33
N GLN A 25 -6.68 7.10 6.47
CA GLN A 25 -7.06 5.95 5.63
C GLN A 25 -7.28 6.37 4.17
N LYS A 26 -7.88 7.55 3.97
CA LYS A 26 -8.02 8.16 2.63
C LYS A 26 -6.66 8.43 2.02
N LEU A 27 -5.75 9.06 2.77
CA LEU A 27 -4.40 9.36 2.29
C LEU A 27 -3.65 8.07 1.91
N ALA A 28 -3.68 7.04 2.76
CA ALA A 28 -3.05 5.75 2.47
C ALA A 28 -3.61 5.11 1.20
N ALA A 29 -4.94 5.07 1.05
CA ALA A 29 -5.60 4.50 -0.12
C ALA A 29 -5.29 5.27 -1.41
N THR A 30 -5.33 6.61 -1.38
CA THR A 30 -4.97 7.45 -2.52
C THR A 30 -3.51 7.26 -2.91
N ALA A 31 -2.60 7.17 -1.94
CA ALA A 31 -1.20 6.92 -2.19
C ALA A 31 -0.98 5.56 -2.89
N CYS A 32 -1.68 4.51 -2.45
CA CYS A 32 -1.65 3.21 -3.14
C CYS A 32 -2.12 3.30 -4.60
N VAL A 33 -3.22 4.02 -4.86
CA VAL A 33 -3.76 4.19 -6.22
C VAL A 33 -2.78 4.95 -7.11
N LEU A 34 -2.24 6.07 -6.62
CA LEU A 34 -1.27 6.87 -7.37
C LEU A 34 0.01 6.08 -7.65
N ALA A 35 0.53 5.36 -6.66
CA ALA A 35 1.69 4.50 -6.84
C ALA A 35 1.43 3.40 -7.88
N ALA A 36 0.28 2.73 -7.83
CA ALA A 36 -0.07 1.70 -8.81
C ALA A 36 -0.14 2.25 -10.25
N ILE A 37 -0.72 3.43 -10.44
CA ILE A 37 -0.79 4.11 -11.74
C ILE A 37 0.60 4.50 -12.24
N LEU A 38 1.40 5.15 -11.38
CA LEU A 38 2.76 5.57 -11.73
C LEU A 38 3.66 4.38 -12.04
N THR A 39 3.57 3.30 -11.28
CA THR A 39 4.31 2.07 -11.55
C THR A 39 3.94 1.51 -12.91
N VAL A 40 2.66 1.44 -13.30
CA VAL A 40 2.28 0.98 -14.64
C VAL A 40 2.77 1.92 -15.74
N ALA A 41 2.74 3.23 -15.52
CA ALA A 41 3.20 4.21 -16.49
C ALA A 41 4.73 4.22 -16.68
N LEU A 42 5.48 3.91 -15.61
CA LEU A 42 6.94 3.92 -15.60
C LEU A 42 7.57 2.57 -15.90
N VAL A 43 6.81 1.48 -15.83
CA VAL A 43 7.34 0.14 -16.12
C VAL A 43 7.71 0.04 -17.60
N SER A 44 8.94 -0.40 -17.90
CA SER A 44 9.39 -0.48 -19.29
C SER A 44 8.62 -1.56 -20.07
N PRO A 45 8.42 -1.38 -21.39
CA PRO A 45 7.85 -2.40 -22.27
C PRO A 45 8.60 -3.73 -22.17
N LEU A 46 7.88 -4.85 -22.36
CA LEU A 46 8.41 -6.22 -22.24
C LEU A 46 9.69 -6.47 -23.08
N SER A 47 9.90 -5.71 -24.15
CA SER A 47 11.06 -5.79 -25.06
C SER A 47 12.38 -5.25 -24.48
N GLU A 48 12.34 -4.37 -23.46
CA GLU A 48 13.54 -3.83 -22.78
C GLU A 48 13.58 -4.15 -21.29
N ARG A 49 12.60 -4.92 -20.83
CA ARG A 49 12.47 -5.35 -19.44
C ARG A 49 13.70 -6.17 -19.07
N TYR A 50 14.27 -5.90 -17.88
CA TYR A 50 15.42 -6.62 -17.29
C TYR A 50 16.84 -6.17 -17.69
N GLY A 51 17.02 -5.18 -18.59
CA GLY A 51 18.36 -4.67 -18.94
C GLY A 51 18.95 -3.65 -17.94
N ARG A 52 18.10 -2.93 -17.19
CA ARG A 52 18.48 -1.87 -16.24
C ARG A 52 17.61 -1.91 -15.00
N VAL A 53 18.12 -1.35 -13.89
CA VAL A 53 17.30 -1.03 -12.70
C VAL A 53 16.21 -0.06 -13.15
N GLU A 54 14.94 -0.40 -12.91
CA GLU A 54 13.82 0.50 -13.19
C GLU A 54 13.74 1.55 -12.08
N VAL A 55 14.67 2.51 -12.12
CA VAL A 55 14.83 3.56 -11.11
C VAL A 55 13.52 4.31 -10.88
N GLY A 56 12.70 4.50 -11.91
CA GLY A 56 11.37 5.12 -11.78
C GLY A 56 10.45 4.37 -10.83
N VAL A 57 10.36 3.04 -10.95
CA VAL A 57 9.51 2.21 -10.07
C VAL A 57 10.06 2.21 -8.64
N ALA A 58 11.38 2.11 -8.48
CA ALA A 58 12.01 2.19 -7.17
C ALA A 58 11.75 3.55 -6.47
N LEU A 59 11.76 4.66 -7.22
CA LEU A 59 11.43 5.99 -6.68
C LEU A 59 9.96 6.09 -6.26
N VAL A 60 9.03 5.49 -7.02
CA VAL A 60 7.61 5.42 -6.64
C VAL A 60 7.45 4.66 -5.33
N ASP A 61 8.13 3.51 -5.18
CA ASP A 61 8.06 2.72 -3.95
C ASP A 61 8.66 3.45 -2.75
N MET A 62 9.78 4.17 -2.93
CA MET A 62 10.36 5.02 -1.89
C MET A 62 9.43 6.17 -1.49
N ALA A 63 8.77 6.81 -2.44
CA ALA A 63 7.79 7.86 -2.16
C ALA A 63 6.59 7.29 -1.39
N LEU A 64 6.06 6.13 -1.80
CA LEU A 64 4.97 5.46 -1.10
C LEU A 64 5.37 5.05 0.32
N LEU A 65 6.60 4.55 0.49
CA LEU A 65 7.16 4.26 1.82
C LEU A 65 7.19 5.50 2.70
N ALA A 66 7.68 6.62 2.18
CA ALA A 66 7.73 7.88 2.93
C ALA A 66 6.33 8.36 3.35
N VAL A 67 5.32 8.17 2.49
CA VAL A 67 3.92 8.45 2.86
C VAL A 67 3.46 7.56 4.01
N PHE A 68 3.66 6.24 3.94
CA PHE A 68 3.25 5.33 5.00
C PHE A 68 3.97 5.60 6.32
N VAL A 69 5.28 5.88 6.29
CA VAL A 69 6.04 6.30 7.47
C VAL A 69 5.49 7.63 8.00
N GLY A 70 5.20 8.60 7.13
CA GLY A 70 4.62 9.88 7.51
C GLY A 70 3.23 9.75 8.17
N ILE A 71 2.43 8.77 7.78
CA ILE A 71 1.17 8.42 8.44
C ILE A 71 1.46 7.73 9.79
N ALA A 72 2.40 6.80 9.84
CA ALA A 72 2.76 6.07 11.07
C ALA A 72 3.30 6.97 12.18
N LEU A 73 4.06 8.00 11.83
CA LEU A 73 4.58 8.97 12.80
C LEU A 73 3.52 9.93 13.33
N ARG A 74 2.40 10.12 12.62
CA ARG A 74 1.31 11.02 13.02
C ARG A 74 0.15 10.31 13.70
N SER A 75 -0.08 9.05 13.36
CA SER A 75 -1.19 8.25 13.85
C SER A 75 -0.89 7.65 15.23
N GLN A 76 -1.81 7.84 16.18
CA GLN A 76 -1.81 7.16 17.49
C GLN A 76 -2.25 5.68 17.41
N ARG A 77 -2.54 5.18 16.20
CA ARG A 77 -2.98 3.80 15.95
C ARG A 77 -1.83 2.98 15.38
N PHE A 78 -1.82 1.70 15.71
CA PHE A 78 -0.75 0.78 15.32
C PHE A 78 -0.81 0.33 13.84
N TRP A 79 -1.96 0.44 13.17
CA TRP A 79 -2.16 -0.04 11.79
C TRP A 79 -1.20 0.56 10.74
N PRO A 80 -0.80 1.85 10.78
CA PRO A 80 0.10 2.39 9.77
C PRO A 80 1.54 1.89 9.92
N LEU A 81 1.95 1.49 11.12
CA LEU A 81 3.28 0.92 11.34
C LEU A 81 3.42 -0.42 10.60
N TRP A 82 2.36 -1.23 10.60
CA TRP A 82 2.32 -2.47 9.83
C TRP A 82 2.47 -2.24 8.33
N ILE A 83 1.70 -1.31 7.75
CA ILE A 83 1.81 -1.06 6.29
C ILE A 83 3.18 -0.46 5.93
N ALA A 84 3.76 0.39 6.78
CA ALA A 84 5.10 0.92 6.55
C ALA A 84 6.16 -0.19 6.58
N GLY A 85 6.09 -1.10 7.56
CA GLY A 85 6.99 -2.25 7.65
C GLY A 85 6.87 -3.21 6.47
N LEU A 86 5.63 -3.54 6.07
CA LEU A 86 5.37 -4.41 4.90
C LEU A 86 5.82 -3.77 3.59
N HIS A 87 5.67 -2.45 3.46
CA HIS A 87 6.11 -1.75 2.25
C HIS A 87 7.63 -1.57 2.23
N LEU A 88 8.28 -1.45 3.40
CA LEU A 88 9.74 -1.47 3.53
C LEU A 88 10.33 -2.82 3.07
N THR A 89 9.71 -3.94 3.47
CA THR A 89 10.16 -5.27 3.01
C THR A 89 9.95 -5.45 1.50
N ALA A 90 8.84 -4.94 0.95
CA ALA A 90 8.62 -4.92 -0.49
C ALA A 90 9.69 -4.09 -1.21
N SER A 91 10.00 -2.90 -0.69
CA SER A 91 10.98 -1.97 -1.26
C SER A 91 12.41 -2.51 -1.29
N LEU A 92 12.76 -3.41 -0.36
CA LEU A 92 14.08 -4.04 -0.30
C LEU A 92 14.39 -4.85 -1.57
N SER A 93 13.36 -5.32 -2.30
CA SER A 93 13.53 -6.02 -3.57
C SER A 93 14.28 -5.20 -4.63
N HIS A 94 14.05 -3.88 -4.67
CA HIS A 94 14.76 -2.97 -5.58
C HIS A 94 16.23 -2.82 -5.20
N LEU A 95 16.53 -2.75 -3.91
CA LEU A 95 17.92 -2.65 -3.42
C LEU A 95 18.71 -3.92 -3.73
N MET A 96 18.11 -5.10 -3.54
CA MET A 96 18.74 -6.38 -3.88
C MET A 96 19.03 -6.49 -5.38
N LYS A 97 18.08 -6.04 -6.22
CA LYS A 97 18.27 -6.00 -7.68
C LYS A 97 19.35 -5.00 -8.10
N ALA A 98 19.45 -3.85 -7.44
CA ALA A 98 20.49 -2.85 -7.69
C ALA A 98 21.90 -3.35 -7.32
N SER A 99 22.01 -4.14 -6.24
CA SER A 99 23.28 -4.70 -5.76
C SER A 99 23.80 -5.89 -6.57
N ARG A 100 23.13 -6.29 -7.66
CA ARG A 100 23.50 -7.44 -8.52
C ARG A 100 23.73 -8.73 -7.74
N LEU A 101 23.03 -8.93 -6.62
CA LEU A 101 22.97 -10.25 -6.00
C LEU A 101 22.24 -11.16 -6.99
N ASP A 102 22.90 -12.23 -7.44
CA ASP A 102 22.39 -13.26 -8.36
C ASP A 102 21.27 -14.12 -7.71
N LEU A 103 20.27 -13.45 -7.18
CA LEU A 103 19.04 -14.02 -6.67
C LEU A 103 17.99 -13.94 -7.77
N LEU A 104 17.16 -14.99 -7.89
CA LEU A 104 16.13 -15.13 -8.92
C LEU A 104 15.24 -13.86 -8.99
N PRO A 105 15.37 -12.99 -10.03
CA PRO A 105 14.66 -11.70 -10.07
C PRO A 105 13.13 -11.84 -10.04
N GLN A 106 12.64 -12.99 -10.48
CA GLN A 106 11.22 -13.35 -10.46
C GLN A 106 10.70 -13.63 -9.05
N ALA A 107 11.52 -14.18 -8.15
CA ALA A 107 11.13 -14.43 -6.76
C ALA A 107 10.93 -13.11 -6.01
N TYR A 108 11.82 -12.14 -6.24
CA TYR A 108 11.70 -10.80 -5.66
C TYR A 108 10.52 -10.01 -6.23
N ALA A 109 10.32 -10.03 -7.55
CA ALA A 109 9.15 -9.40 -8.16
C ALA A 109 7.82 -10.05 -7.74
N ALA A 110 7.84 -11.34 -7.39
CA ALA A 110 6.66 -12.02 -6.82
C ALA A 110 6.43 -11.61 -5.36
N ALA A 111 7.49 -11.52 -4.56
CA ALA A 111 7.42 -11.08 -3.17
C ALA A 111 6.92 -9.64 -3.03
N GLU A 112 7.42 -8.72 -3.86
CA GLU A 112 6.97 -7.32 -3.93
C GLU A 112 5.45 -7.23 -4.13
N LYS A 113 4.92 -7.95 -5.12
CA LYS A 113 3.47 -8.02 -5.40
C LYS A 113 2.68 -8.70 -4.28
N PHE A 114 3.28 -9.69 -3.63
CA PHE A 114 2.63 -10.43 -2.55
C PHE A 114 2.31 -9.51 -1.37
N TRP A 115 3.24 -8.63 -1.00
CA TRP A 115 3.07 -7.71 0.14
C TRP A 115 2.00 -6.63 -0.07
N SER A 116 1.65 -6.32 -1.32
CA SER A 116 0.59 -5.36 -1.61
C SER A 116 -0.80 -5.84 -1.13
N TYR A 117 -1.07 -7.16 -1.11
CA TYR A 117 -2.37 -7.69 -0.68
C TYR A 117 -2.61 -7.51 0.83
N PRO A 118 -1.67 -7.88 1.74
CA PRO A 118 -1.78 -7.56 3.16
C PRO A 118 -1.93 -6.07 3.43
N ILE A 119 -1.22 -5.19 2.70
CA ILE A 119 -1.35 -3.73 2.86
C ILE A 119 -2.79 -3.29 2.59
N LEU A 120 -3.39 -3.71 1.48
CA LEU A 120 -4.79 -3.41 1.15
C LEU A 120 -5.77 -3.95 2.20
N LEU A 121 -5.53 -5.17 2.68
CA LEU A 121 -6.34 -5.77 3.74
C LEU A 121 -6.28 -4.96 5.04
N ILE A 122 -5.08 -4.53 5.46
CA ILE A 122 -4.90 -3.72 6.67
C ILE A 122 -5.63 -2.38 6.54
N ILE A 123 -5.57 -1.73 5.38
CA ILE A 123 -6.32 -0.48 5.14
C ILE A 123 -7.84 -0.74 5.27
N ALA A 124 -8.35 -1.80 4.65
CA ALA A 124 -9.77 -2.15 4.76
C ALA A 124 -10.20 -2.43 6.22
N VAL A 125 -9.39 -3.19 6.97
CA VAL A 125 -9.64 -3.46 8.39
C VAL A 125 -9.56 -2.18 9.23
N ALA A 126 -8.64 -1.26 8.92
CA ALA A 126 -8.53 0.02 9.60
C ALA A 126 -9.80 0.87 9.42
N VAL A 127 -10.34 0.93 8.19
CA VAL A 127 -11.61 1.62 7.89
C VAL A 127 -12.78 0.98 8.64
N TRP A 128 -12.85 -0.36 8.65
CA TRP A 128 -13.90 -1.08 9.37
C TRP A 128 -13.86 -0.82 10.89
N ARG A 129 -12.67 -0.91 11.50
CA ARG A 129 -12.48 -0.64 12.94
C ARG A 129 -12.80 0.81 13.29
N PHE A 130 -12.49 1.76 12.41
CA PHE A 130 -12.84 3.16 12.60
C PHE A 130 -14.35 3.36 12.61
N ARG A 131 -15.07 2.77 11.63
CA ARG A 131 -16.53 2.85 11.57
C ARG A 131 -17.21 2.23 12.79
N LYS A 132 -16.73 1.07 13.26
CA LYS A 132 -17.28 0.41 14.45
C LYS A 132 -17.20 1.30 15.68
N ARG A 133 -16.03 1.92 15.91
CA ARG A 133 -15.80 2.83 17.05
C ARG A 133 -16.69 4.07 17.02
N ILE A 134 -16.97 4.63 15.84
CA ILE A 134 -17.90 5.76 15.71
C ILE A 134 -19.33 5.35 16.01
N GLY A 135 -19.75 4.14 15.60
CA GLY A 135 -21.07 3.63 15.94
C GLY A 135 -21.26 3.49 17.44
N GLU A 136 -20.27 2.87 18.12
CA GLU A 136 -20.27 2.67 19.57
C GLU A 136 -20.30 4.01 20.34
N SER A 137 -19.58 5.05 19.88
CA SER A 137 -19.62 6.36 20.54
C SER A 137 -20.97 7.06 20.40
N LEU A 138 -21.60 7.00 19.22
CA LEU A 138 -22.90 7.62 19.00
C LEU A 138 -24.02 6.95 19.81
N GLU A 139 -23.98 5.61 19.94
CA GLU A 139 -24.94 4.86 20.76
C GLU A 139 -24.80 5.17 22.25
N SER A 140 -23.56 5.31 22.73
CA SER A 140 -23.27 5.74 24.10
C SER A 140 -23.86 7.13 24.37
N ASP A 141 -23.61 8.11 23.51
CA ASP A 141 -24.10 9.49 23.69
C ASP A 141 -25.64 9.54 23.74
N LEU A 142 -26.31 8.78 22.88
CA LEU A 142 -27.78 8.68 22.86
C LEU A 142 -28.38 8.03 24.11
N SER A 143 -27.65 7.12 24.77
CA SER A 143 -28.12 6.46 26.01
C SER A 143 -27.95 7.33 27.27
N THR A 144 -27.14 8.40 27.18
CA THR A 144 -26.85 9.30 28.29
C THR A 144 -27.72 10.56 28.34
N VAL A 145 -28.60 10.76 27.34
CA VAL A 145 -29.56 11.88 27.23
C VAL A 145 -30.96 11.39 27.58
#